data_AF-T1AGZ6-F1
#
_entry.id   AF-T1AGZ6-F1
#
_cell.length_a   1.000
_cell.length_b   1.000
_cell.length_c   1.000
_cell.angle_alpha   90.00
_cell.angle_beta   90.00
_cell.angle_gamma   90.00
#
_symmetry.space_group_name_H-M   'P 1'
#
loop_
_entity.id
_entity.type
_entity.pdbx_description
1 polymer ?
#
loop_
_entity_poly.entity_id
_entity_poly.type
_entity_poly.pdbx_seq_one_letter_code
_entity_poly.pdbx_strand_id
1 'polypeptide(L)'
;RGRVSVWEGGSKLRFTLTALDVEALLGGIAAARRKLLQVLEREGLLEANARRRVPLVPLRIGLVTSPGSEAHRDFVGQLVRSGFSFDVRLEPSLVQGAEAPRQLAAALARLAGVEPDLVVVVRGGGARGDLAAFDSEEVARAIAAAPFPVWTGIGHTGDRSVADDVA
;
A
#
# COMPACT_ATOMS: atom_id res chain seq x y z
N ARG A 1 -19.02 -18.49 -14.85
CA ARG A 1 -18.97 -19.70 -15.73
C ARG A 1 -17.82 -19.52 -16.71
N GLY A 2 -17.17 -20.59 -17.19
CA GLY A 2 -16.05 -20.45 -18.13
C GLY A 2 -15.82 -21.73 -18.95
N ARG A 3 -15.11 -21.58 -20.08
CA ARG A 3 -14.76 -22.68 -20.98
C ARG A 3 -13.24 -22.74 -21.14
N VAL A 4 -12.68 -23.94 -20.98
CA VAL A 4 -11.26 -24.22 -21.26
C VAL A 4 -11.15 -24.79 -22.66
N SER A 5 -10.24 -24.28 -23.46
CA SER A 5 -9.91 -24.84 -24.78
C SER A 5 -8.39 -24.95 -24.93
N VAL A 6 -7.94 -26.05 -25.54
CA VAL A 6 -6.54 -26.33 -25.83
C VAL A 6 -6.36 -26.23 -27.35
N TRP A 7 -5.32 -25.51 -27.81
CA TRP A 7 -4.97 -25.47 -29.23
C TRP A 7 -4.04 -26.64 -29.57
N GLU A 8 -4.47 -27.54 -30.45
CA GLU A 8 -3.64 -28.65 -30.92
C GLU A 8 -2.55 -28.10 -31.85
N GLY A 9 -1.31 -28.07 -31.34
CA GLY A 9 -0.13 -27.55 -32.03
C GLY A 9 0.89 -26.86 -31.12
N GLY A 10 0.51 -26.53 -29.88
CA GLY A 10 1.45 -26.01 -28.87
C GLY A 10 0.77 -25.87 -27.52
N SER A 11 1.53 -26.04 -26.44
CA SER A 11 1.10 -26.03 -25.03
C SER A 11 0.51 -24.68 -24.57
N LYS A 12 -0.62 -24.25 -25.15
CA LYS A 12 -1.33 -23.02 -24.81
C LYS A 12 -2.76 -23.35 -24.39
N LEU A 13 -3.01 -23.21 -23.08
CA LEU A 13 -4.34 -23.25 -22.48
C LEU A 13 -5.00 -21.88 -22.63
N ARG A 14 -6.22 -21.85 -23.18
CA ARG A 14 -7.06 -20.65 -23.20
C ARG A 14 -8.26 -20.83 -22.28
N PHE A 15 -8.32 -20.02 -21.23
CA PHE A 15 -9.47 -19.92 -20.34
C PHE A 15 -10.33 -18.72 -20.78
N THR A 16 -11.60 -18.96 -21.12
CA THR A 16 -12.55 -17.89 -21.47
C THR A 16 -13.64 -17.81 -20.40
N LEU A 17 -13.73 -16.69 -19.70
CA LEU A 17 -14.81 -16.38 -18.76
C LEU A 17 -16.08 -16.03 -19.55
N THR A 18 -17.16 -16.78 -19.34
CA THR A 18 -18.45 -16.57 -20.03
C THR A 18 -19.47 -15.82 -19.18
N ALA A 19 -19.25 -15.71 -17.87
CA ALA A 19 -20.04 -14.87 -16.97
C ALA A 19 -19.25 -14.59 -15.68
N LEU A 20 -19.14 -13.32 -15.33
CA LEU A 20 -18.60 -12.80 -14.07
C LEU A 20 -19.66 -11.84 -13.49
N ASP A 21 -20.11 -12.11 -12.27
CA ASP A 21 -20.97 -11.18 -11.53
C ASP A 21 -20.06 -10.16 -10.82
N VAL A 22 -19.87 -9.02 -11.48
CA VAL A 22 -18.98 -7.95 -11.01
C VAL A 22 -19.56 -7.26 -9.78
N GLU A 23 -20.89 -7.13 -9.68
CA GLU A 23 -21.54 -6.46 -8.56
C GLU A 23 -21.39 -7.26 -7.27
N ALA A 24 -21.63 -8.57 -7.32
CA ALA A 24 -21.43 -9.44 -6.17
C ALA A 24 -19.97 -9.45 -5.69
N LEU A 25 -19.01 -9.47 -6.63
CA LEU A 25 -17.57 -9.43 -6.30
C LEU A 25 -17.18 -8.13 -5.61
N LEU A 26 -17.57 -6.99 -6.19
CA LEU A 26 -17.28 -5.67 -5.61
C LEU A 26 -17.98 -5.48 -4.26
N GLY A 27 -19.21 -5.98 -4.11
CA GLY A 27 -19.93 -6.00 -2.84
C GLY A 27 -19.20 -6.79 -1.76
N GLY A 28 -18.64 -7.95 -2.11
CA GLY A 28 -17.81 -8.76 -1.22
C GLY A 28 -16.55 -8.04 -0.74
N ILE A 29 -15.81 -7.40 -1.66
CA ILE A 29 -14.61 -6.62 -1.33
C ILE A 29 -14.95 -5.46 -0.39
N ALA A 30 -16.00 -4.70 -0.69
CA ALA A 30 -16.45 -3.60 0.16
C ALA A 30 -16.90 -4.07 1.55
N ALA A 31 -17.59 -5.22 1.64
CA ALA A 31 -17.99 -5.82 2.90
C ALA A 31 -16.79 -6.28 3.75
N ALA A 32 -15.80 -6.92 3.12
CA ALA A 32 -14.56 -7.32 3.78
C ALA A 32 -13.80 -6.12 4.34
N ARG A 33 -13.65 -5.05 3.53
CA ARG A 33 -13.04 -3.79 3.96
C ARG A 33 -13.73 -3.18 5.17
N ARG A 34 -15.07 -3.06 5.13
CA ARG A 34 -15.85 -2.54 6.27
C ARG A 34 -15.66 -3.38 7.54
N LYS A 35 -15.66 -4.70 7.41
CA LYS A 35 -15.44 -5.61 8.54
C LYS A 35 -14.06 -5.41 9.16
N LEU A 36 -13.02 -5.28 8.33
CA LEU A 36 -11.66 -5.02 8.80
C LEU A 36 -11.57 -3.68 9.54
N LEU A 37 -12.12 -2.61 8.99
CA LEU A 37 -12.13 -1.30 9.66
C LEU A 37 -12.82 -1.35 11.03
N GLN A 38 -13.95 -2.04 11.15
CA GLN A 38 -14.63 -2.23 12.45
C GLN A 38 -13.78 -2.99 13.47
N VAL A 39 -12.98 -3.96 13.02
CA VAL A 39 -12.06 -4.69 13.91
C VAL A 39 -10.95 -3.74 14.39
N LEU A 40 -10.31 -3.03 13.47
CA LEU A 40 -9.22 -2.09 13.78
C LEU A 40 -9.69 -0.94 14.69
N GLU A 41 -10.90 -0.42 14.47
CA GLU A 41 -11.52 0.62 15.29
C GLU A 41 -11.77 0.13 16.72
N ARG A 42 -12.34 -1.08 16.89
CA ARG A 42 -12.57 -1.68 18.22
C ARG A 42 -11.28 -1.91 18.99
N GLU A 43 -10.18 -2.16 18.29
CA GLU A 43 -8.85 -2.31 18.87
C GLU A 43 -8.12 -0.96 19.08
N GLY A 44 -8.71 0.17 18.66
CA GLY A 44 -8.11 1.50 18.79
C GLY A 44 -6.88 1.73 17.91
N LEU A 45 -6.77 0.96 16.81
CA LEU A 45 -5.63 0.98 15.89
C LEU A 45 -5.76 2.05 14.81
N LEU A 46 -6.98 2.49 14.47
CA LEU A 46 -7.17 3.54 13.45
C LEU A 46 -6.51 4.86 13.86
N GLU A 47 -6.53 5.21 15.15
CA GLU A 47 -5.95 6.45 15.65
C GLU A 47 -4.51 6.27 16.16
N ALA A 48 -3.94 5.07 16.08
CA ALA A 48 -2.62 4.77 16.64
C ALA A 48 -1.50 5.60 15.98
N ASN A 49 -1.51 5.70 14.65
CA ASN A 49 -0.53 6.50 13.92
C ASN A 49 -0.75 8.00 14.12
N ALA A 50 -2.01 8.47 14.13
CA ALA A 50 -2.35 9.88 14.31
C ALA A 50 -1.89 10.46 15.66
N ARG A 51 -1.67 9.61 16.68
CA ARG A 51 -1.08 9.99 17.97
C ARG A 51 0.43 10.23 17.91
N ARG A 52 1.10 9.86 16.81
CA ARG A 52 2.53 10.10 16.62
C ARG A 52 2.76 11.57 16.26
N ARG A 53 3.73 12.19 16.92
CA ARG A 53 4.12 13.56 16.62
C ARG A 53 4.93 13.59 15.32
N VAL A 54 4.44 14.34 14.33
CA VAL A 54 5.23 14.69 13.15
C VAL A 54 6.08 15.91 13.48
N PRO A 55 7.42 15.86 13.31
CA PRO A 55 8.27 17.05 13.43
C PRO A 55 7.82 18.14 12.44
N LEU A 56 8.00 19.42 12.80
CA LEU A 56 7.66 20.54 11.91
C LEU A 56 8.45 20.50 10.59
N VAL A 57 9.67 19.95 10.64
CA VAL A 57 10.58 19.83 9.50
C VAL A 57 11.11 18.39 9.46
N PRO A 58 10.34 17.43 8.90
CA PRO A 58 10.79 16.04 8.83
C PRO A 58 11.78 15.90 7.67
N LEU A 59 13.08 15.90 7.97
CA LEU A 59 14.14 15.82 6.96
C LEU A 59 14.65 14.39 6.74
N ARG A 60 14.49 13.51 7.73
CA ARG A 60 14.82 12.08 7.62
C ARG A 60 13.58 11.30 7.21
N ILE A 61 13.49 10.96 5.94
CA ILE A 61 12.33 10.30 5.35
C ILE A 61 12.64 8.82 5.10
N GLY A 62 11.87 7.93 5.72
CA GLY A 62 11.79 6.55 5.25
C GLY A 62 10.82 6.47 4.08
N LEU A 63 11.25 5.89 2.95
CA LEU A 63 10.40 5.73 1.77
C LEU A 63 10.18 4.25 1.50
N VAL A 64 8.93 3.79 1.54
CA VAL A 64 8.54 2.43 1.18
C VAL A 64 7.83 2.45 -0.16
N THR A 65 8.49 1.92 -1.19
CA THR A 65 7.91 1.84 -2.54
C THR A 65 8.69 0.85 -3.42
N SER A 66 8.22 0.62 -4.64
CA SER A 66 8.94 -0.15 -5.65
C SER A 66 10.06 0.71 -6.26
N PRO A 67 11.34 0.30 -6.19
CA PRO A 67 12.45 1.07 -6.74
C PRO A 67 12.30 1.30 -8.24
N GLY A 68 12.55 2.53 -8.67
CA GLY A 68 12.45 2.91 -10.09
C GLY A 68 11.01 2.92 -10.65
N SER A 69 9.99 2.81 -9.80
CA SER A 69 8.61 3.10 -10.21
C SER A 69 8.41 4.59 -10.53
N GLU A 70 7.30 4.92 -11.17
CA GLU A 70 6.89 6.31 -11.39
C GLU A 70 6.69 7.05 -10.06
N ALA A 71 6.02 6.40 -9.10
CA ALA A 71 5.83 6.93 -7.75
C ALA A 71 7.14 7.25 -7.04
N HIS A 72 8.12 6.34 -7.13
CA HIS A 72 9.45 6.56 -6.57
C HIS A 72 10.12 7.78 -7.19
N ARG A 73 10.11 7.89 -8.53
CA ARG A 73 10.72 9.03 -9.24
C ARG A 73 10.02 10.35 -8.93
N ASP A 74 8.69 10.36 -8.88
CA ASP A 74 7.94 11.58 -8.60
C ASP A 74 8.17 12.06 -7.17
N PHE A 75 8.07 11.15 -6.18
CA PHE A 75 8.29 11.49 -4.77
C PHE A 75 9.70 12.05 -4.54
N VAL A 76 10.74 11.34 -4.99
CA VAL A 76 12.13 11.82 -4.85
C VAL A 76 12.33 13.12 -5.63
N GLY A 77 11.73 13.24 -6.81
CA GLY A 77 11.78 14.47 -7.60
C GLY A 77 11.14 15.67 -6.90
N GLN A 78 10.03 15.49 -6.18
CA GLN A 78 9.40 16.52 -5.37
C GLN A 78 10.33 17.00 -4.25
N LEU A 79 10.96 16.06 -3.53
CA LEU A 79 11.91 16.38 -2.46
C LEU A 79 13.10 17.18 -3.01
N VAL A 80 13.69 16.75 -4.12
CA VAL A 80 14.83 17.45 -4.75
C VAL A 80 14.42 18.87 -5.20
N ARG A 81 13.24 19.05 -5.78
CA ARG A 81 12.76 20.36 -6.25
C ARG A 81 12.43 21.34 -5.12
N SER A 82 12.21 20.85 -3.90
CA SER A 82 11.86 21.70 -2.76
C SER A 82 12.97 22.64 -2.30
N GLY A 83 14.24 22.33 -2.63
CA GLY A 83 15.41 23.07 -2.17
C GLY A 83 15.90 22.71 -0.76
N PHE A 84 15.25 21.76 -0.06
CA PHE A 84 15.68 21.26 1.24
C PHE A 84 16.55 19.99 1.12
N SER A 85 17.47 19.81 2.06
CA SER A 85 18.34 18.63 2.15
C SER A 85 17.66 17.51 2.93
N PHE A 86 16.89 16.67 2.23
CA PHE A 86 16.30 15.46 2.81
C PHE A 86 17.31 14.31 2.85
N ASP A 87 17.33 13.57 3.95
CA ASP A 87 17.95 12.25 4.06
C ASP A 87 16.87 11.19 3.79
N VAL A 88 16.94 10.53 2.63
CA VAL A 88 15.91 9.59 2.18
C VAL A 88 16.43 8.17 2.26
N ARG A 89 15.86 7.39 3.18
CA ARG A 89 16.10 5.95 3.29
C ARG A 89 15.03 5.18 2.53
N LEU A 90 15.37 4.72 1.33
CA LEU A 90 14.50 3.82 0.56
C LEU A 90 14.55 2.39 1.14
N GLU A 91 13.39 1.86 1.50
CA GLU A 91 13.18 0.44 1.77
C GLU A 91 12.34 -0.19 0.63
N PRO A 92 12.97 -0.96 -0.27
CA PRO A 92 12.29 -1.59 -1.40
C PRO A 92 11.15 -2.51 -0.95
N SER A 93 10.00 -2.38 -1.58
CA SER A 93 8.86 -3.28 -1.40
C SER A 93 8.09 -3.45 -2.69
N LEU A 94 7.50 -4.64 -2.88
CA LEU A 94 6.36 -4.76 -3.78
C LEU A 94 5.20 -3.91 -3.26
N VAL A 95 4.51 -3.26 -4.20
CA VAL A 95 3.34 -2.40 -3.93
C VAL A 95 2.07 -2.92 -4.59
N GLN A 96 2.13 -4.14 -5.14
CA GLN A 96 1.02 -4.87 -5.74
C GLN A 96 1.32 -6.38 -5.76
N GLY A 97 0.27 -7.18 -5.88
CA GLY A 97 0.36 -8.64 -5.88
C GLY A 97 0.35 -9.26 -4.49
N ALA A 98 0.29 -10.60 -4.44
CA ALA A 98 0.05 -11.35 -3.21
C ALA A 98 1.17 -11.22 -2.15
N GLU A 99 2.41 -10.98 -2.58
CA GLU A 99 3.55 -10.82 -1.67
C GLU A 99 3.71 -9.39 -1.12
N ALA A 100 2.98 -8.41 -1.67
CA ALA A 100 3.14 -7.01 -1.30
C ALA A 100 2.83 -6.74 0.18
N PRO A 101 1.74 -7.25 0.79
CA PRO A 101 1.46 -7.00 2.21
C PRO A 101 2.61 -7.37 3.15
N ARG A 102 3.17 -8.57 2.98
CA ARG A 102 4.30 -9.06 3.76
C ARG A 102 5.56 -8.22 3.57
N GLN A 103 5.85 -7.82 2.33
CA GLN A 103 7.03 -6.99 2.05
C GLN A 103 6.87 -5.58 2.61
N LEU A 104 5.67 -5.00 2.51
CA LEU A 104 5.36 -3.67 3.05
C LEU A 104 5.51 -3.66 4.57
N ALA A 105 4.93 -4.65 5.27
CA ALA A 105 5.07 -4.80 6.71
C ALA A 105 6.53 -4.99 7.14
N ALA A 106 7.29 -5.83 6.41
CA ALA A 106 8.71 -6.02 6.68
C ALA A 106 9.55 -4.76 6.43
N ALA A 107 9.21 -3.96 5.41
CA ALA A 107 9.88 -2.69 5.12
C ALA A 107 9.65 -1.66 6.24
N LEU A 108 8.41 -1.54 6.73
CA LEU A 108 8.08 -0.71 7.90
C LEU A 108 8.87 -1.15 9.13
N ALA A 109 8.94 -2.46 9.39
CA ALA A 109 9.70 -3.00 10.52
C ALA A 109 11.21 -2.67 10.42
N ARG A 110 11.81 -2.75 9.23
CA ARG A 110 13.23 -2.38 9.03
C ARG A 110 13.49 -0.89 9.29
N LEU A 111 12.54 -0.02 8.96
CA LEU A 111 12.65 1.41 9.22
C LEU A 111 12.64 1.75 10.72
N ALA A 112 12.17 0.86 11.59
CA ALA A 112 12.21 1.09 13.04
C ALA A 112 13.63 1.22 13.58
N GLY A 113 14.62 0.56 12.93
CA GLY A 113 16.02 0.61 13.35
C GLY A 113 16.80 1.84 12.90
N VAL A 114 16.22 2.72 12.07
CA VAL A 114 16.89 3.92 11.53
C VAL A 114 16.25 5.23 11.98
N GLU A 115 15.24 5.16 12.85
CA GLU A 115 14.58 6.30 13.51
C GLU A 115 14.24 7.48 12.56
N PRO A 116 13.46 7.26 11.49
CA PRO A 116 13.06 8.32 10.57
C PRO A 116 12.12 9.32 11.26
N ASP A 117 12.12 10.57 10.79
CA ASP A 117 11.19 11.61 11.24
C ASP A 117 9.76 11.32 10.74
N LEU A 118 9.67 10.75 9.54
CA LEU A 118 8.44 10.38 8.86
C LEU A 118 8.72 9.22 7.91
N VAL A 119 7.81 8.26 7.86
CA VAL A 119 7.81 7.23 6.81
C VAL A 119 6.68 7.47 5.84
N VAL A 120 6.95 7.35 4.54
CA VAL A 120 5.94 7.48 3.50
C VAL A 120 5.86 6.19 2.70
N VAL A 121 4.66 5.61 2.65
CA VAL A 121 4.35 4.46 1.79
C VAL A 121 3.74 4.99 0.50
N VAL A 122 4.44 4.81 -0.61
CA VAL A 122 4.05 5.42 -1.88
C VAL A 122 3.79 4.37 -2.95
N ARG A 123 2.66 4.49 -3.63
CA ARG A 123 2.33 3.73 -4.83
C ARG A 123 1.66 4.63 -5.86
N GLY A 124 2.23 4.68 -7.05
CA GLY A 124 1.75 5.51 -8.17
C GLY A 124 1.51 4.67 -9.42
N GLY A 125 0.46 5.03 -10.17
CA GLY A 125 0.05 4.37 -11.42
C GLY A 125 -0.44 2.92 -11.24
N GLY A 126 -1.26 2.42 -12.17
CA GLY A 126 -1.78 1.04 -12.19
C GLY A 126 -3.26 0.92 -11.81
N ALA A 127 -3.84 -0.27 -11.99
CA ALA A 127 -5.28 -0.46 -11.86
C ALA A 127 -5.76 -0.39 -10.41
N ARG A 128 -7.04 -0.06 -10.20
CA ARG A 128 -7.65 -0.04 -8.86
C ARG A 128 -7.56 -1.38 -8.13
N GLY A 129 -7.58 -2.49 -8.89
CA GLY A 129 -7.41 -3.84 -8.33
C GLY A 129 -6.03 -4.09 -7.71
N ASP A 130 -5.02 -3.34 -8.12
CA ASP A 130 -3.66 -3.47 -7.58
C ASP A 130 -3.54 -2.82 -6.19
N LEU A 131 -4.53 -2.02 -5.77
CA LEU A 131 -4.58 -1.39 -4.45
C LEU A 131 -4.97 -2.38 -3.33
N ALA A 132 -5.39 -3.60 -3.68
CA ALA A 132 -5.83 -4.61 -2.72
C ALA A 132 -4.76 -4.95 -1.66
N ALA A 133 -3.47 -4.77 -1.99
CA ALA A 133 -2.38 -4.94 -1.02
C ALA A 133 -2.48 -3.98 0.18
N PHE A 134 -3.06 -2.81 -0.02
CA PHE A 134 -3.23 -1.77 1.01
C PHE A 134 -4.54 -1.88 1.80
N ASP A 135 -5.45 -2.79 1.38
CA ASP A 135 -6.61 -3.21 2.18
C ASP A 135 -6.29 -4.43 3.08
N SER A 136 -5.01 -4.76 3.22
CA SER A 136 -4.55 -5.88 4.07
C SER A 136 -4.50 -5.50 5.55
N GLU A 137 -5.00 -6.40 6.39
CA GLU A 137 -4.87 -6.31 7.85
C GLU A 137 -3.41 -6.29 8.30
N GLU A 138 -2.52 -7.02 7.63
CA GLU A 138 -1.09 -7.07 7.95
C GLU A 138 -0.44 -5.69 7.79
N VAL A 139 -0.75 -4.98 6.71
CA VAL A 139 -0.24 -3.63 6.43
C VAL A 139 -0.82 -2.63 7.43
N ALA A 140 -2.13 -2.69 7.67
CA ALA A 140 -2.81 -1.83 8.64
C ALA A 140 -2.20 -1.95 10.04
N ARG A 141 -1.97 -3.18 10.51
CA ARG A 141 -1.35 -3.44 11.82
C ARG A 141 0.11 -3.00 11.86
N ALA A 142 0.86 -3.18 10.77
CA ALA A 142 2.24 -2.71 10.68
C ALA A 142 2.34 -1.18 10.78
N ILE A 143 1.41 -0.45 10.14
CA ILE A 143 1.31 1.02 10.24
C ILE A 143 0.97 1.42 11.69
N ALA A 144 -0.08 0.83 12.27
CA ALA A 144 -0.51 1.16 13.63
C ALA A 144 0.58 0.88 14.69
N ALA A 145 1.39 -0.15 14.50
CA ALA A 145 2.47 -0.54 15.41
C ALA A 145 3.77 0.25 15.19
N ALA A 146 3.88 1.04 14.12
CA ALA A 146 5.10 1.76 13.79
C ALA A 146 5.50 2.74 14.92
N PRO A 147 6.79 2.83 15.28
CA PRO A 147 7.26 3.77 16.30
C PRO A 147 7.39 5.22 15.80
N PHE A 148 7.25 5.44 14.49
CA PHE A 148 7.35 6.72 13.79
C PHE A 148 5.99 7.04 13.11
N PRO A 149 5.72 8.30 12.76
CA PRO A 149 4.54 8.62 11.95
C PRO A 149 4.70 8.04 10.54
N VAL A 150 3.61 7.48 10.01
CA VAL A 150 3.52 6.95 8.64
C VAL A 150 2.50 7.76 7.84
N TRP A 151 2.84 8.18 6.63
CA TRP A 151 1.89 8.74 5.65
C TRP A 151 1.77 7.84 4.43
N THR A 152 0.64 7.91 3.75
CA THR A 152 0.39 7.18 2.50
C THR A 152 0.25 8.14 1.32
N GLY A 153 0.81 7.74 0.20
CA GLY A 153 0.63 8.34 -1.12
C GLY A 153 0.25 7.26 -2.12
N ILE A 154 -0.97 6.74 -2.00
CA ILE A 154 -1.45 5.55 -2.71
C ILE A 154 -2.57 5.93 -3.69
N GLY A 155 -2.40 5.59 -4.97
CA GLY A 155 -3.46 5.76 -5.97
C GLY A 155 -3.67 7.21 -6.41
N HIS A 156 -4.87 7.52 -6.92
CA HIS A 156 -5.27 8.86 -7.38
C HIS A 156 -6.37 9.45 -6.50
N THR A 157 -6.75 10.71 -6.78
CA THR A 157 -7.84 11.40 -6.09
C THR A 157 -9.12 10.55 -6.06
N GLY A 158 -9.55 10.19 -4.84
CA GLY A 158 -10.76 9.38 -4.62
C GLY A 158 -10.49 7.90 -4.32
N ASP A 159 -9.27 7.41 -4.48
CA ASP A 159 -8.86 6.11 -3.95
C ASP A 159 -8.65 6.21 -2.44
N ARG A 160 -9.19 5.23 -1.70
CA ARG A 160 -9.03 5.14 -0.24
C ARG A 160 -8.95 3.68 0.18
N SER A 161 -7.81 3.27 0.70
CA SER A 161 -7.52 1.93 1.22
C SER A 161 -7.62 1.90 2.75
N VAL A 162 -7.56 0.72 3.36
CA VAL A 162 -7.45 0.59 4.83
C VAL A 162 -6.14 1.19 5.33
N ALA A 163 -5.04 1.09 4.58
CA ALA A 163 -3.79 1.75 4.93
C ALA A 163 -3.96 3.26 5.09
N ASP A 164 -4.77 3.91 4.23
CA ASP A 164 -5.07 5.35 4.33
C ASP A 164 -6.00 5.70 5.51
N ASP A 165 -6.76 4.73 6.04
CA ASP A 165 -7.59 4.93 7.23
C ASP A 165 -6.78 4.84 8.53
N VAL A 166 -5.61 4.19 8.48
CA VAL A 166 -4.74 3.97 9.65
C VAL A 166 -3.54 4.92 9.67
N ALA A 167 -3.10 5.41 8.51
CA ALA A 167 -2.00 6.35 8.36
C ALA A 167 -2.41 7.80 8.63
#